data_AF-A0A6A4GIP1-F1
#
_entry.id   AF-A0A6A4GIP1-F1
#
_cell.length_a   1.000
_cell.length_b   1.000
_cell.length_c   1.000
_cell.angle_alpha   90.00
_cell.angle_beta   90.00
_cell.angle_gamma   90.00
#
_symmetry.space_group_name_H-M   'P 1'
#
loop_
_entity.id
_entity.type
_entity.pdbx_description
1 polymer ?
#
loop_
_entity_poly.entity_id
_entity_poly.type
_entity_poly.pdbx_seq_one_letter_code
_entity_poly.pdbx_strand_id
1 'polypeptide(L)'
;MVAISILVFVNNRASNALQLVLGLFFKTNGASSRVLSVLSNIGLSVSAMTFERLKKQISDDAIELAITLMLATGIWAIIFDNINIFLRKHSQRVTNHNSMIHATNVAIFGVDTEGIDIDAALDLQAKLDKRGGRYAATFDDILPTPEDNEHMERIFDHLIAEIIVSYAPGSRSWKQRKEMLEKIMELMPRDRPLPPKKSDARPFGVFDVNEGSKVGIVQVLEAIRERSTLSEEEFSAKVRAILGDWLTSNNLRGSRHDRADDINSMERIDYADELSQLFHFALQATHMNMRAHYGHAVSDPTSLAAHKGLLGRKWDVEKPNYAAAKSLIRHSLIARLLHRH
;
A
#
# COMPACT_ATOMS: atom_id res chain seq x y z
N MET A 1 27.35 -30.28 -4.45
CA MET A 1 27.56 -28.88 -4.00
C MET A 1 27.18 -28.65 -2.54
N VAL A 2 25.96 -29.00 -2.09
CA VAL A 2 25.53 -28.79 -0.68
C VAL A 2 26.46 -29.48 0.33
N ALA A 3 26.81 -30.74 0.12
CA ALA A 3 27.72 -31.48 1.01
C ALA A 3 29.10 -30.80 1.16
N ILE A 4 29.65 -30.26 0.07
CA ILE A 4 30.93 -29.52 0.09
C ILE A 4 30.78 -28.24 0.90
N SER A 5 29.67 -27.50 0.73
CA SER A 5 29.40 -26.29 1.50
C SER A 5 29.18 -26.56 2.99
N ILE A 6 28.61 -27.72 3.36
CA ILE A 6 28.52 -28.15 4.76
C ILE A 6 29.92 -28.39 5.33
N LEU A 7 30.75 -29.18 4.63
CA LEU A 7 32.11 -29.50 5.09
C LEU A 7 32.97 -28.23 5.23
N VAL A 8 32.88 -27.31 4.27
CA VAL A 8 33.56 -26.02 4.31
C VAL A 8 33.06 -25.16 5.47
N PHE A 9 31.75 -25.11 5.73
CA PHE A 9 31.18 -24.37 6.86
C PHE A 9 31.57 -24.95 8.22
N VAL A 10 31.62 -26.28 8.34
CA VAL A 10 32.05 -26.96 9.56
C VAL A 10 33.51 -26.66 9.86
N ASN A 11 34.37 -26.64 8.83
CA ASN A 11 35.78 -26.29 8.97
C ASN A 11 36.01 -24.77 9.18
N ASN A 12 35.21 -23.92 8.53
CA ASN A 12 35.28 -22.47 8.66
C ASN A 12 33.88 -21.85 8.72
N ARG A 13 33.49 -21.42 9.92
CA ARG A 13 32.17 -20.82 10.17
C ARG A 13 31.94 -19.47 9.47
N ALA A 14 32.99 -18.84 8.93
CA ALA A 14 32.87 -17.65 8.09
C ALA A 14 32.36 -17.97 6.68
N SER A 15 32.59 -19.19 6.19
CA SER A 15 32.11 -19.66 4.88
C SER A 15 30.69 -20.18 4.99
N ASN A 16 29.74 -19.29 5.24
CA ASN A 16 28.37 -19.63 5.63
C ASN A 16 27.27 -19.09 4.70
N ALA A 17 27.63 -18.61 3.50
CA ALA A 17 26.69 -17.99 2.57
C ALA A 17 25.48 -18.89 2.26
N LEU A 18 25.69 -20.17 1.95
CA LEU A 18 24.59 -21.10 1.69
C LEU A 18 23.75 -21.34 2.95
N GLN A 19 24.39 -21.51 4.11
CA GLN A 19 23.72 -21.74 5.39
C GLN A 19 22.89 -20.53 5.85
N LEU A 20 23.31 -19.30 5.52
CA LEU A 20 22.54 -18.08 5.76
C LEU A 20 21.28 -18.06 4.88
N VAL A 21 21.42 -18.34 3.58
CA VAL A 21 20.28 -18.38 2.64
C VAL A 21 19.29 -19.48 3.03
N LEU A 22 19.78 -20.68 3.35
CA LEU A 22 18.95 -21.79 3.81
C LEU A 22 18.28 -21.48 5.15
N GLY A 23 19.02 -20.91 6.11
CA GLY A 23 18.47 -20.49 7.40
C GLY A 23 17.35 -19.46 7.26
N LEU A 24 17.53 -18.48 6.37
CA LEU A 24 16.51 -17.51 6.01
C LEU A 24 15.29 -18.18 5.40
N PHE A 25 15.48 -19.03 4.38
CA PHE A 25 14.40 -19.76 3.74
C PHE A 25 13.61 -20.62 4.74
N PHE A 26 14.27 -21.38 5.60
CA PHE A 26 13.57 -22.23 6.58
C PHE A 26 12.77 -21.40 7.57
N LYS A 27 13.34 -20.31 8.09
CA LYS A 27 12.61 -19.46 9.04
C LYS A 27 11.41 -18.77 8.39
N THR A 28 11.57 -18.21 7.19
CA THR A 28 10.47 -17.51 6.50
C THR A 28 9.32 -18.46 6.18
N ASN A 29 9.61 -19.74 5.97
CA ASN A 29 8.60 -20.79 5.79
C ASN A 29 8.06 -21.40 7.11
N GLY A 30 8.37 -20.79 8.26
CA GLY A 30 7.79 -21.17 9.55
C GLY A 30 8.50 -22.30 10.30
N ALA A 31 9.74 -22.65 9.95
CA ALA A 31 10.49 -23.64 10.71
C ALA A 31 10.67 -23.21 12.17
N SER A 32 10.36 -24.14 13.09
CA SER A 32 10.52 -23.89 14.53
C SER A 32 12.00 -23.73 14.91
N SER A 33 12.27 -23.03 16.02
CA SER A 33 13.64 -22.89 16.54
C SER A 33 14.31 -24.23 16.81
N ARG A 34 13.55 -25.27 17.20
CA ARG A 34 14.07 -26.63 17.39
C ARG A 34 14.56 -27.24 16.08
N VAL A 35 13.79 -27.10 15.01
CA VAL A 35 14.18 -27.57 13.66
C VAL A 35 15.44 -26.83 13.19
N LEU A 36 15.48 -25.52 13.35
CA LEU A 36 16.66 -24.72 12.99
C LEU A 36 17.91 -25.12 13.80
N SER A 37 17.77 -25.44 15.08
CA SER A 37 18.90 -25.95 15.88
C SER A 37 19.42 -27.29 15.35
N VAL A 38 18.55 -28.22 14.98
CA VAL A 38 18.97 -29.50 14.38
C VAL A 38 19.69 -29.26 13.06
N LEU A 39 19.11 -28.43 12.17
CA LEU A 39 19.72 -28.07 10.88
C LEU A 39 21.06 -27.35 11.04
N SER A 40 21.19 -26.51 12.07
CA SER A 40 22.45 -25.84 12.41
C SER A 40 23.51 -26.83 12.89
N ASN A 41 23.12 -27.83 13.69
CA ASN A 41 24.04 -28.83 14.21
C ASN A 41 24.60 -29.75 13.12
N ILE A 42 23.82 -30.05 12.09
CA ILE A 42 24.28 -30.82 10.91
C ILE A 42 24.92 -29.93 9.82
N GLY A 43 25.07 -28.63 10.08
CA GLY A 43 25.77 -27.69 9.19
C GLY A 43 24.99 -27.23 7.95
N LEU A 44 23.68 -27.48 7.89
CA LEU A 44 22.79 -27.05 6.81
C LEU A 44 22.27 -25.61 6.98
N SER A 45 22.27 -25.10 8.19
CA SER A 45 21.81 -23.74 8.52
C SER A 45 22.79 -23.06 9.48
N VAL A 46 22.68 -21.75 9.61
CA VAL A 46 23.26 -21.03 10.74
C VAL A 46 22.42 -21.21 12.00
N SER A 47 23.01 -20.82 13.15
CA SER A 47 22.31 -20.84 14.43
C SER A 47 21.15 -19.83 14.46
N ALA A 48 20.17 -20.06 15.34
CA ALA A 48 19.07 -19.12 15.55
C ALA A 48 19.55 -17.71 15.95
N MET A 49 20.62 -17.60 16.74
CA MET A 49 21.19 -16.30 17.11
C MET A 49 21.84 -15.58 15.93
N THR A 50 22.59 -16.30 15.10
CA THR A 50 23.17 -15.77 13.86
C THR A 50 22.08 -15.28 12.92
N PHE A 51 20.97 -16.00 12.86
CA PHE A 51 19.82 -15.61 12.07
C PHE A 51 19.13 -14.33 12.59
N GLU A 52 18.91 -14.19 13.89
CA GLU A 52 18.34 -12.93 14.44
C GLU A 52 19.29 -11.74 14.22
N ARG A 53 20.61 -11.96 14.31
CA ARG A 53 21.61 -10.94 13.92
C ARG A 53 21.53 -10.58 12.44
N LEU A 54 21.41 -11.57 11.56
CA LEU A 54 21.24 -11.36 10.12
C LEU A 54 19.98 -10.55 9.84
N LYS A 55 18.85 -10.88 10.48
CA LYS A 55 17.61 -10.11 10.35
C LYS A 55 17.79 -8.65 10.74
N LYS A 56 18.44 -8.41 11.88
CA LYS A 56 18.74 -7.05 12.33
C LYS A 56 19.58 -6.31 11.29
N GLN A 57 20.68 -6.93 10.84
CA GLN A 57 21.56 -6.33 9.84
C GLN A 57 20.84 -6.05 8.52
N ILE A 58 20.02 -6.97 8.00
CA ILE A 58 19.20 -6.73 6.79
C ILE A 58 18.25 -5.54 6.99
N SER A 59 17.68 -5.40 8.20
CA SER A 59 16.82 -4.25 8.53
C SER A 59 17.60 -2.95 8.57
N ASP A 60 18.77 -2.94 9.21
CA ASP A 60 19.65 -1.77 9.30
C ASP A 60 20.12 -1.35 7.90
N ASP A 61 20.59 -2.31 7.09
CA ASP A 61 21.01 -2.08 5.70
C ASP A 61 19.86 -1.54 4.82
N ALA A 62 18.62 -2.03 5.02
CA ALA A 62 17.45 -1.53 4.31
C ALA A 62 17.10 -0.08 4.68
N ILE A 63 17.24 0.28 5.96
CA ILE A 63 17.05 1.64 6.45
C ILE A 63 18.11 2.57 5.84
N GLU A 64 19.38 2.18 5.83
CA GLU A 64 20.47 2.96 5.21
C GLU A 64 20.22 3.21 3.71
N LEU A 65 19.72 2.21 2.99
CA LEU A 65 19.32 2.39 1.59
C LEU A 65 18.18 3.41 1.46
N ALA A 66 17.21 3.40 2.37
CA ALA A 66 16.13 4.39 2.36
C ALA A 66 16.62 5.80 2.73
N ILE A 67 17.53 5.95 3.70
CA ILE A 67 18.19 7.23 4.02
C ILE A 67 18.94 7.76 2.78
N THR A 68 19.72 6.90 2.13
CA THR A 68 20.45 7.25 0.90
C THR A 68 19.51 7.76 -0.20
N LEU A 69 18.31 7.17 -0.32
CA LEU A 69 17.28 7.64 -1.27
C LEU A 69 16.72 9.01 -0.88
N MET A 70 16.51 9.27 0.41
CA MET A 70 16.00 10.56 0.90
C MET A 70 17.02 11.70 0.73
N LEU A 71 18.31 11.40 0.89
CA LEU A 71 19.42 12.33 0.70
C LEU A 71 19.76 12.55 -0.78
N ALA A 72 19.36 11.65 -1.66
CA ALA A 72 19.57 11.80 -3.10
C ALA A 72 18.72 12.96 -3.68
N THR A 73 19.18 13.56 -4.76
CA THR A 73 18.41 14.56 -5.51
C THR A 73 17.26 13.87 -6.24
N GLY A 74 16.03 14.10 -5.80
CA GLY A 74 14.84 13.53 -6.43
C GLY A 74 13.57 13.78 -5.63
N ILE A 75 12.46 13.25 -6.14
CA ILE A 75 11.18 13.24 -5.44
C ILE A 75 11.06 11.90 -4.70
N TRP A 76 10.69 11.98 -3.43
CA TRP A 76 10.36 10.81 -2.64
C TRP A 76 9.07 11.04 -1.87
N ALA A 77 8.43 9.94 -1.51
CA ALA A 77 7.20 9.94 -0.75
C ALA A 77 7.32 9.00 0.45
N ILE A 78 6.69 9.39 1.55
CA ILE A 78 6.66 8.60 2.78
C ILE A 78 5.34 7.86 2.79
N ILE A 79 5.40 6.53 2.86
CA ILE A 79 4.22 5.72 3.15
C ILE A 79 4.33 5.23 4.59
N PHE A 80 3.25 5.35 5.35
CA PHE A 80 3.17 4.69 6.63
C PHE A 80 1.77 4.19 6.94
N ASP A 81 1.71 3.16 7.77
CA ASP A 81 0.47 2.51 8.21
C ASP A 81 0.68 1.85 9.58
N ASN A 82 -0.43 1.65 10.29
CA ASN A 82 -0.44 1.08 11.63
C ASN A 82 -0.27 -0.44 11.62
N ILE A 83 0.64 -0.93 12.46
CA ILE A 83 0.75 -2.32 12.88
C ILE A 83 0.16 -2.45 14.28
N ASN A 84 -0.92 -3.22 14.38
CA ASN A 84 -1.54 -3.58 15.65
C ASN A 84 -1.29 -5.07 15.95
N ILE A 85 -0.43 -5.36 16.93
CA ILE A 85 -0.11 -6.75 17.34
C ILE A 85 -0.83 -7.07 18.65
N PHE A 86 -1.79 -7.99 18.60
CA PHE A 86 -2.50 -8.45 19.79
C PHE A 86 -1.69 -9.52 20.53
N LEU A 87 -1.18 -9.17 21.72
CA LEU A 87 -0.48 -10.08 22.61
C LEU A 87 -1.47 -10.76 23.54
N ARG A 88 -1.93 -11.94 23.13
CA ARG A 88 -2.81 -12.77 23.94
C ARG A 88 -2.02 -13.47 25.05
N LYS A 89 -2.48 -13.33 26.29
CA LYS A 89 -2.00 -14.12 27.43
C LYS A 89 -2.89 -15.35 27.62
N HIS A 90 -2.27 -16.49 27.94
CA HIS A 90 -2.99 -17.74 28.17
C HIS A 90 -3.92 -17.66 29.39
N SER A 91 -3.47 -17.04 30.47
CA SER A 91 -4.24 -16.81 31.69
C SER A 91 -4.15 -15.33 32.06
N GLN A 92 -5.31 -14.67 32.10
CA GLN A 92 -5.39 -13.26 32.45
C GLN A 92 -5.46 -13.08 33.96
N ARG A 93 -4.65 -12.17 34.50
CA ARG A 93 -4.61 -11.76 35.92
C ARG A 93 -4.44 -10.25 35.97
N VAL A 94 -4.68 -9.63 37.14
CA VAL A 94 -4.52 -8.18 37.36
C VAL A 94 -3.19 -7.62 36.83
N THR A 95 -2.11 -8.39 36.93
CA THR A 95 -0.77 -8.00 36.43
C THR A 95 -0.40 -8.60 35.08
N ASN A 96 -1.28 -9.40 34.47
CA ASN A 96 -1.02 -10.15 33.24
C ASN A 96 -2.25 -10.15 32.34
N HIS A 97 -2.54 -9.01 31.73
CA HIS A 97 -3.64 -8.85 30.79
C HIS A 97 -3.15 -9.01 29.34
N ASN A 98 -4.11 -9.20 28.43
CA ASN A 98 -3.84 -9.02 27.02
C ASN A 98 -3.43 -7.57 26.79
N SER A 99 -2.47 -7.36 25.90
CA SER A 99 -2.07 -6.02 25.47
C SER A 99 -2.06 -5.95 23.95
N MET A 100 -2.19 -4.74 23.42
CA MET A 100 -2.00 -4.46 22.01
C MET A 100 -0.74 -3.62 21.88
N ILE A 101 0.19 -4.05 21.04
CA ILE A 101 1.30 -3.19 20.60
C ILE A 101 0.78 -2.39 19.41
N HIS A 102 0.90 -1.07 19.52
CA HIS A 102 0.58 -0.11 18.47
C HIS A 102 1.88 0.46 17.94
N ALA A 103 2.23 0.11 16.72
CA ALA A 103 3.45 0.58 16.08
C ALA A 103 3.14 1.06 14.67
N THR A 104 3.98 1.92 14.10
CA THR A 104 3.81 2.44 12.75
C THR A 104 4.93 1.93 11.86
N ASN A 105 4.56 1.28 10.75
CA ASN A 105 5.53 0.83 9.75
C ASN A 105 5.68 1.88 8.67
N VAL A 106 6.92 2.16 8.28
CA VAL A 106 7.23 3.21 7.30
C VAL A 106 8.04 2.62 6.16
N ALA A 107 7.76 3.07 4.95
CA ALA A 107 8.61 2.87 3.79
C ALA A 107 8.76 4.17 3.00
N ILE A 108 9.87 4.29 2.28
CA ILE A 108 10.16 5.42 1.41
C ILE A 108 10.03 4.96 -0.04
N PHE A 109 9.31 5.73 -0.83
CA PHE A 109 9.10 5.49 -2.25
C PHE A 109 9.88 6.53 -3.06
N GLY A 110 10.76 6.08 -3.94
CA GLY A 110 11.34 6.91 -4.97
C GLY A 110 10.32 7.14 -6.07
N VAL A 111 10.09 8.41 -6.42
CA VAL A 111 9.18 8.78 -7.49
C VAL A 111 10.00 9.01 -8.75
N ASP A 112 9.58 8.38 -9.85
CA ASP A 112 10.16 8.61 -11.15
C ASP A 112 9.86 10.03 -11.62
N THR A 113 10.91 10.76 -12.00
CA THR A 113 10.84 12.18 -12.33
C THR A 113 10.75 12.43 -13.85
N GLU A 114 10.64 11.39 -14.68
CA GLU A 114 10.50 11.55 -16.12
C GLU A 114 9.23 12.36 -16.46
N GLY A 115 9.41 13.49 -17.13
CA GLY A 115 8.32 14.40 -17.48
C GLY A 115 7.75 15.21 -16.32
N ILE A 116 8.39 15.19 -15.15
CA ILE A 116 7.99 15.98 -13.98
C ILE A 116 8.99 17.12 -13.76
N ASP A 117 8.47 18.34 -13.62
CA ASP A 117 9.24 19.47 -13.11
C ASP A 117 9.45 19.29 -11.60
N ILE A 118 10.65 18.88 -11.21
CA ILE A 118 11.01 18.56 -9.82
C ILE A 118 10.93 19.80 -8.93
N ASP A 119 11.38 20.94 -9.43
CA ASP A 119 11.44 22.18 -8.64
C ASP A 119 10.02 22.67 -8.37
N ALA A 120 9.17 22.67 -9.40
CA ALA A 120 7.75 23.01 -9.24
C ALA A 120 6.99 22.02 -8.33
N ALA A 121 7.31 20.72 -8.40
CA ALA A 121 6.66 19.70 -7.58
C ALA A 121 7.05 19.78 -6.09
N LEU A 122 8.26 20.24 -5.79
CA LEU A 122 8.79 20.35 -4.43
C LEU A 122 8.66 21.76 -3.83
N ASP A 123 8.14 22.72 -4.61
CA ASP A 123 7.95 24.11 -4.20
C ASP A 123 6.90 24.22 -3.08
N LEU A 124 7.40 24.46 -1.87
CA LEU A 124 6.56 24.66 -0.69
C LEU A 124 5.77 25.96 -0.76
N GLN A 125 6.37 27.05 -1.23
CA GLN A 125 5.70 28.35 -1.24
C GLN A 125 4.50 28.32 -2.20
N ALA A 126 4.67 27.76 -3.40
CA ALA A 126 3.58 27.58 -4.35
C ALA A 126 2.42 26.74 -3.78
N LYS A 127 2.71 25.75 -2.93
CA LYS A 127 1.69 24.99 -2.19
C LYS A 127 1.01 25.85 -1.13
N LEU A 128 1.78 26.61 -0.35
CA LEU A 128 1.25 27.46 0.71
C LEU A 128 0.37 28.59 0.17
N ASP A 129 0.73 29.17 -0.97
CA ASP A 129 -0.04 30.22 -1.64
C ASP A 129 -1.43 29.74 -2.10
N LYS A 130 -1.60 28.42 -2.32
CA LYS A 130 -2.90 27.80 -2.64
C LYS A 130 -3.78 27.56 -1.41
N ARG A 131 -3.27 27.77 -0.19
CA ARG A 131 -4.08 27.59 1.04
C ARG A 131 -5.25 28.56 1.04
N GLY A 132 -6.40 28.07 1.51
CA GLY A 132 -7.65 28.84 1.50
C GLY A 132 -8.31 28.96 0.12
N GLY A 133 -7.64 28.62 -0.98
CA GLY A 133 -8.23 28.69 -2.33
C GLY A 133 -9.48 27.84 -2.52
N ARG A 134 -9.63 26.77 -1.72
CA ARG A 134 -10.85 25.94 -1.69
C ARG A 134 -12.10 26.70 -1.24
N TYR A 135 -11.96 27.82 -0.54
CA TYR A 135 -13.10 28.66 -0.16
C TYR A 135 -13.86 29.22 -1.37
N ALA A 136 -13.14 29.45 -2.47
CA ALA A 136 -13.72 29.93 -3.72
C ALA A 136 -14.22 28.79 -4.63
N ALA A 137 -14.01 27.53 -4.24
CA ALA A 137 -14.44 26.39 -5.05
C ALA A 137 -15.96 26.24 -5.02
N THR A 138 -16.53 26.05 -6.20
CA THR A 138 -17.95 25.85 -6.47
C THR A 138 -18.21 24.40 -6.87
N PHE A 139 -19.49 24.05 -7.01
CA PHE A 139 -19.87 22.72 -7.50
C PHE A 139 -19.42 22.51 -8.96
N ASP A 140 -19.36 23.56 -9.76
CA ASP A 140 -18.95 23.48 -11.15
C ASP A 140 -17.45 23.12 -11.29
N ASP A 141 -16.63 23.41 -10.28
CA ASP A 141 -15.20 23.06 -10.26
C ASP A 141 -14.93 21.55 -10.07
N ILE A 142 -15.95 20.79 -9.67
CA ILE A 142 -15.85 19.33 -9.46
C ILE A 142 -16.72 18.52 -10.40
N LEU A 143 -17.54 19.19 -11.23
CA LEU A 143 -18.37 18.51 -12.22
C LEU A 143 -17.50 17.96 -13.35
N PRO A 144 -17.75 16.72 -13.82
CA PRO A 144 -17.10 16.22 -15.01
C PRO A 144 -17.35 17.14 -16.21
N THR A 145 -16.30 17.48 -16.93
CA THR A 145 -16.38 18.23 -18.17
C THR A 145 -17.03 17.38 -19.28
N PRO A 146 -17.53 17.99 -20.37
CA PRO A 146 -17.94 17.25 -21.56
C PRO A 146 -16.86 16.28 -22.05
N GLU A 147 -15.60 16.69 -22.02
CA GLU A 147 -14.44 15.89 -22.38
C GLU A 147 -14.25 14.69 -21.44
N ASP A 148 -14.47 14.87 -20.14
CA ASP A 148 -14.45 13.77 -19.16
C ASP A 148 -15.56 12.76 -19.45
N ASN A 149 -16.76 13.23 -19.82
CA ASN A 149 -17.87 12.35 -20.19
C ASN A 149 -17.54 11.53 -21.44
N GLU A 150 -17.04 12.16 -22.50
CA GLU A 150 -16.59 11.46 -23.71
C GLU A 150 -15.45 10.47 -23.41
N HIS A 151 -14.56 10.81 -22.47
CA HIS A 151 -13.51 9.89 -22.04
C HIS A 151 -14.09 8.68 -21.26
N MET A 152 -15.01 8.92 -20.33
CA MET A 152 -15.68 7.88 -19.55
C MET A 152 -16.49 6.93 -20.44
N GLU A 153 -17.23 7.44 -21.42
CA GLU A 153 -17.99 6.63 -22.38
C GLU A 153 -17.06 5.69 -23.16
N ARG A 154 -15.95 6.20 -23.68
CA ARG A 154 -14.94 5.37 -24.37
C ARG A 154 -14.34 4.30 -23.45
N ILE A 155 -14.11 4.62 -22.18
CA ILE A 155 -13.64 3.63 -21.19
C ILE A 155 -14.69 2.55 -20.97
N PHE A 156 -15.98 2.92 -20.85
CA PHE A 156 -17.06 1.95 -20.67
C PHE A 156 -17.19 1.03 -21.87
N ASP A 157 -17.16 1.56 -23.10
CA ASP A 157 -17.19 0.76 -24.32
C ASP A 157 -16.03 -0.22 -24.38
N HIS A 158 -14.82 0.24 -24.06
CA HIS A 158 -13.63 -0.61 -23.98
C HIS A 158 -13.80 -1.74 -22.94
N LEU A 159 -14.24 -1.40 -21.72
CA LEU A 159 -14.44 -2.39 -20.64
C LEU A 159 -15.52 -3.41 -21.00
N ILE A 160 -16.62 -2.98 -21.62
CA ILE A 160 -17.68 -3.88 -22.08
C ILE A 160 -17.14 -4.83 -23.16
N ALA A 161 -16.43 -4.30 -24.16
CA ALA A 161 -15.82 -5.10 -25.21
C ALA A 161 -14.82 -6.13 -24.64
N GLU A 162 -13.94 -5.70 -23.73
CA GLU A 162 -12.99 -6.59 -23.04
C GLU A 162 -13.71 -7.70 -22.29
N ILE A 163 -14.79 -7.38 -21.55
CA ILE A 163 -15.57 -8.35 -20.79
C ILE A 163 -16.23 -9.37 -21.72
N ILE A 164 -16.85 -8.92 -22.82
CA ILE A 164 -17.50 -9.81 -23.78
C ILE A 164 -16.48 -10.80 -24.37
N VAL A 165 -15.35 -10.33 -24.89
CA VAL A 165 -14.34 -11.21 -25.51
C VAL A 165 -13.63 -12.10 -24.49
N SER A 166 -13.51 -11.65 -23.24
CA SER A 166 -12.83 -12.40 -22.19
C SER A 166 -13.71 -13.48 -21.55
N TYR A 167 -15.01 -13.20 -21.40
CA TYR A 167 -15.89 -13.98 -20.53
C TYR A 167 -17.15 -14.55 -21.21
N ALA A 168 -17.48 -14.16 -22.45
CA ALA A 168 -18.64 -14.74 -23.13
C ALA A 168 -18.52 -16.28 -23.22
N PRO A 169 -19.62 -17.02 -23.02
CA PRO A 169 -19.63 -18.47 -23.17
C PRO A 169 -19.11 -18.89 -24.55
N GLY A 170 -18.14 -19.80 -24.59
CA GLY A 170 -17.51 -20.22 -25.84
C GLY A 170 -16.52 -19.22 -26.45
N SER A 171 -16.27 -18.06 -25.83
CA SER A 171 -15.32 -17.06 -26.36
C SER A 171 -13.92 -17.61 -26.62
N ARG A 172 -13.48 -18.55 -25.79
CA ARG A 172 -12.17 -19.21 -25.92
C ARG A 172 -11.99 -19.98 -27.24
N SER A 173 -13.06 -20.42 -27.90
CA SER A 173 -13.00 -21.11 -29.19
C SER A 173 -13.19 -20.19 -30.39
N TRP A 174 -13.36 -18.88 -30.18
CA TRP A 174 -13.45 -17.93 -31.30
C TRP A 174 -12.13 -17.84 -32.04
N LYS A 175 -12.16 -18.10 -33.35
CA LYS A 175 -10.98 -18.12 -34.22
C LYS A 175 -10.18 -16.79 -34.17
N GLN A 176 -10.88 -15.66 -34.08
CA GLN A 176 -10.29 -14.32 -34.06
C GLN A 176 -10.15 -13.73 -32.65
N ARG A 177 -10.27 -14.53 -31.58
CA ARG A 177 -10.22 -14.02 -30.20
C ARG A 177 -8.97 -13.18 -29.91
N LYS A 178 -7.82 -13.65 -30.36
CA LYS A 178 -6.54 -12.97 -30.15
C LYS A 178 -6.52 -11.60 -30.83
N GLU A 179 -6.88 -11.56 -32.11
CA GLU A 179 -6.97 -10.31 -32.89
C GLU A 179 -7.99 -9.33 -32.29
N MET A 180 -9.14 -9.84 -31.80
CA MET A 180 -10.13 -9.01 -31.11
C MET A 180 -9.56 -8.38 -29.83
N LEU A 181 -8.86 -9.15 -29.00
CA LEU A 181 -8.24 -8.62 -27.78
C LEU A 181 -7.13 -7.60 -28.09
N GLU A 182 -6.31 -7.86 -29.11
CA GLU A 182 -5.27 -6.92 -29.55
C GLU A 182 -5.89 -5.58 -29.99
N LYS A 183 -6.94 -5.61 -30.83
CA LYS A 183 -7.68 -4.40 -31.24
C LYS A 183 -8.33 -3.69 -30.06
N ILE A 184 -8.92 -4.42 -29.11
CA ILE A 184 -9.52 -3.83 -27.91
C ILE A 184 -8.44 -3.11 -27.08
N MET A 185 -7.26 -3.72 -26.91
CA MET A 185 -6.14 -3.11 -26.20
C MET A 185 -5.60 -1.85 -26.90
N GLU A 186 -5.58 -1.83 -28.23
CA GLU A 186 -5.20 -0.63 -29.00
C GLU A 186 -6.19 0.52 -28.82
N LEU A 187 -7.48 0.21 -28.70
CA LEU A 187 -8.56 1.18 -28.48
C LEU A 187 -8.68 1.66 -27.03
N MET A 188 -7.91 1.12 -26.09
CA MET A 188 -7.94 1.53 -24.69
C MET A 188 -7.67 3.04 -24.59
N PRO A 189 -8.62 3.85 -24.09
CA PRO A 189 -8.39 5.26 -23.86
C PRO A 189 -7.23 5.45 -22.88
N ARG A 190 -6.33 6.39 -23.18
CA ARG A 190 -5.16 6.70 -22.35
C ARG A 190 -5.25 8.14 -21.88
N ASP A 191 -5.11 8.36 -20.58
CA ASP A 191 -4.81 9.67 -19.99
C ASP A 191 -3.42 9.60 -19.37
N ARG A 192 -2.51 10.48 -19.83
CA ARG A 192 -1.13 10.63 -19.35
C ARG A 192 -0.45 9.29 -19.01
N PRO A 193 -0.30 8.38 -19.98
CA PRO A 193 0.27 7.06 -19.73
C PRO A 193 1.73 7.19 -19.29
N LEU A 194 2.04 6.63 -18.11
CA LEU A 194 3.41 6.54 -17.64
C LEU A 194 4.08 5.27 -18.18
N PRO A 195 5.36 5.32 -18.58
CA PRO A 195 6.09 4.13 -18.98
C PRO A 195 6.19 3.17 -17.79
N PRO A 196 6.02 1.84 -18.01
CA PRO A 196 6.12 0.87 -16.93
C PRO A 196 7.56 0.83 -16.42
N LYS A 197 7.75 1.24 -15.16
CA LYS A 197 9.03 1.23 -14.46
C LYS A 197 8.93 0.45 -13.17
N LYS A 198 10.05 -0.15 -12.76
CA LYS A 198 10.15 -0.83 -11.48
C LYS A 198 10.10 0.23 -10.38
N SER A 199 9.11 0.13 -9.49
CA SER A 199 9.01 1.01 -8.32
C SER A 199 10.18 0.80 -7.37
N ASP A 200 10.77 1.89 -6.89
CA ASP A 200 11.80 1.88 -5.84
C ASP A 200 11.12 2.10 -4.48
N ALA A 201 10.81 1.01 -3.79
CA ALA A 201 10.22 1.04 -2.45
C ALA A 201 11.21 0.46 -1.45
N ARG A 202 11.67 1.30 -0.51
CA ARG A 202 12.69 0.94 0.48
C ARG A 202 12.08 0.93 1.89
N PRO A 203 12.14 -0.20 2.61
CA PRO A 203 11.66 -0.25 3.99
C PRO A 203 12.42 0.76 4.87
N PHE A 204 11.69 1.54 5.67
CA PHE A 204 12.27 2.51 6.61
C PHE A 204 12.15 2.06 8.08
N GLY A 205 11.63 0.85 8.27
CA GLY A 205 11.47 0.21 9.57
C GLY A 205 10.17 0.58 10.29
N VAL A 206 10.08 0.10 11.52
CA VAL A 206 8.92 0.29 12.40
C VAL A 206 9.28 1.28 13.51
N PHE A 207 8.32 2.11 13.89
CA PHE A 207 8.40 3.05 14.99
C PHE A 207 7.40 2.63 16.08
N ASP A 208 7.83 2.66 17.34
CA ASP A 208 6.98 2.35 18.50
C ASP A 208 6.13 3.57 18.88
N VAL A 209 5.33 4.03 17.93
CA VAL A 209 4.48 5.23 18.03
C VAL A 209 3.11 4.86 17.45
N ASN A 210 2.05 5.37 18.09
CA ASN A 210 0.68 5.15 17.64
C ASN A 210 0.18 6.34 16.81
N GLU A 211 0.24 6.24 15.48
CA GLU A 211 -0.24 7.29 14.56
C GLU A 211 -1.76 7.52 14.61
N GLY A 212 -2.52 6.66 15.30
CA GLY A 212 -3.98 6.77 15.44
C GLY A 212 -4.46 8.04 16.14
N SER A 213 -3.54 8.92 16.58
CA SER A 213 -3.82 10.21 17.19
C SER A 213 -3.06 11.34 16.51
N LYS A 214 -3.55 12.59 16.64
CA LYS A 214 -2.87 13.80 16.17
C LYS A 214 -1.42 13.90 16.70
N VAL A 215 -1.23 13.65 18.00
CA VAL A 215 0.09 13.67 18.67
C VAL A 215 0.99 12.59 18.09
N GLY A 216 0.46 11.39 17.88
CA GLY A 216 1.21 10.28 17.31
C GLY A 216 1.70 10.54 15.88
N ILE A 217 0.90 11.20 15.04
CA ILE A 217 1.34 11.63 13.70
C ILE A 217 2.55 12.56 13.80
N VAL A 218 2.52 13.54 14.70
CA VAL A 218 3.65 14.48 14.90
C VAL A 218 4.90 13.70 15.32
N GLN A 219 4.77 12.82 16.31
CA GLN A 219 5.86 11.98 16.79
C GLN A 219 6.44 11.05 15.71
N VAL A 220 5.59 10.47 14.85
CA VAL A 220 6.05 9.66 13.71
C VAL A 220 6.83 10.51 12.72
N LEU A 221 6.36 11.71 12.38
CA LEU A 221 7.06 12.59 11.43
C LEU A 221 8.40 13.08 11.98
N GLU A 222 8.45 13.43 13.27
CA GLU A 222 9.70 13.77 13.96
C GLU A 222 10.68 12.60 13.93
N ALA A 223 10.23 11.40 14.29
CA ALA A 223 11.08 10.22 14.30
C ALA A 223 11.57 9.82 12.89
N ILE A 224 10.75 10.03 11.86
CA ILE A 224 11.14 9.84 10.46
C ILE A 224 12.24 10.84 10.08
N ARG A 225 12.04 12.13 10.42
CA ARG A 225 13.03 13.18 10.17
C ARG A 225 14.35 12.85 10.87
N GLU A 226 14.33 12.52 12.16
CA GLU A 226 15.52 12.14 12.94
C GLU A 226 16.26 10.96 12.32
N ARG A 227 15.54 9.89 11.95
CA ARG A 227 16.15 8.71 11.30
C ARG A 227 16.69 9.04 9.91
N SER A 228 16.09 9.98 9.19
CA SER A 228 16.52 10.38 7.85
C SER A 228 17.81 11.20 7.83
N THR A 229 18.29 11.65 9.00
CA THR A 229 19.46 12.53 9.19
C THR A 229 19.38 13.91 8.54
N LEU A 230 18.25 14.25 7.90
CA LEU A 230 17.95 15.59 7.41
C LEU A 230 17.73 16.57 8.58
N SER A 231 18.24 17.79 8.43
CA SER A 231 17.92 18.89 9.34
C SER A 231 16.42 19.28 9.23
N GLU A 232 15.92 20.02 10.23
CA GLU A 232 14.53 20.52 10.21
C GLU A 232 14.30 21.43 9.02
N GLU A 233 15.29 22.27 8.71
CA GLU A 233 15.27 23.20 7.60
C GLU A 233 15.22 22.45 6.26
N GLU A 234 16.08 21.44 6.04
CA GLU A 234 16.08 20.66 4.80
C GLU A 234 14.81 19.83 4.63
N PHE A 235 14.31 19.25 5.73
CA PHE A 235 13.10 18.43 5.68
C PHE A 235 11.88 19.28 5.35
N SER A 236 11.72 20.40 6.04
CA SER A 236 10.56 21.28 5.96
C SER A 236 10.63 22.33 4.84
N ALA A 237 11.75 22.47 4.12
CA ALA A 237 11.89 23.39 3.00
C ALA A 237 11.15 22.95 1.72
N LYS A 238 10.79 21.67 1.61
CA LYS A 238 10.19 21.09 0.40
C LYS A 238 8.88 20.40 0.71
N VAL A 239 7.99 20.34 -0.27
CA VAL A 239 6.76 19.54 -0.17
C VAL A 239 7.12 18.05 -0.03
N ARG A 240 6.55 17.37 0.97
CA ARG A 240 6.73 15.93 1.19
C ARG A 240 5.39 15.22 1.02
N ALA A 241 5.30 14.33 0.05
CA ALA A 241 4.13 13.49 -0.15
C ALA A 241 4.02 12.46 0.99
N ILE A 242 2.90 12.45 1.69
CA ILE A 242 2.61 11.57 2.82
C ILE A 242 1.42 10.67 2.46
N LEU A 243 1.70 9.38 2.32
CA LEU A 243 0.75 8.37 1.91
C LEU A 243 0.24 7.57 3.11
N GLY A 244 -1.03 7.74 3.42
CA GLY A 244 -1.71 6.97 4.47
C GLY A 244 -3.16 6.69 4.12
N ASP A 245 -3.93 6.28 5.14
CA ASP A 245 -5.36 6.11 5.02
C ASP A 245 -6.11 7.44 5.33
N TRP A 246 -7.44 7.35 5.40
CA TRP A 246 -8.27 8.52 5.73
C TRP A 246 -7.99 9.06 7.14
N LEU A 247 -7.76 8.19 8.13
CA LEU A 247 -7.51 8.59 9.50
C LEU A 247 -6.14 9.30 9.60
N THR A 248 -5.11 8.79 8.92
CA THR A 248 -3.82 9.45 8.78
C THR A 248 -3.99 10.87 8.24
N SER A 249 -4.73 11.01 7.13
CA SER A 249 -4.97 12.31 6.48
C SER A 249 -5.77 13.27 7.37
N ASN A 250 -6.79 12.75 8.08
CA ASN A 250 -7.61 13.53 9.00
C ASN A 250 -6.80 14.02 10.20
N ASN A 251 -5.97 13.14 10.79
CA ASN A 251 -5.11 13.49 11.90
C ASN A 251 -4.06 14.51 11.48
N LEU A 252 -3.45 14.37 10.30
CA LEU A 252 -2.45 15.32 9.80
C LEU A 252 -3.04 16.72 9.54
N ARG A 253 -4.24 16.80 8.95
CA ARG A 253 -4.99 18.06 8.83
C ARG A 253 -5.32 18.66 10.20
N GLY A 254 -5.75 17.82 11.13
CA GLY A 254 -6.06 18.22 12.50
C GLY A 254 -4.83 18.76 13.24
N SER A 255 -3.68 18.10 13.12
CA SER A 255 -2.42 18.55 13.70
C SER A 255 -1.97 19.88 13.11
N ARG A 256 -2.06 20.05 11.78
CA ARG A 256 -1.73 21.34 11.12
C ARG A 256 -2.64 22.48 11.57
N HIS A 257 -3.92 22.20 11.78
CA HIS A 257 -4.86 23.21 12.27
C HIS A 257 -4.52 23.66 13.69
N ASP A 258 -4.26 22.71 14.60
CA ASP A 258 -3.94 23.00 16.00
C ASP A 258 -2.59 23.71 16.15
N ARG A 259 -1.70 23.57 15.16
CA ARG A 259 -0.34 24.12 15.14
C ARG A 259 -0.19 25.33 14.21
N ALA A 260 -1.27 25.95 13.75
CA ALA A 260 -1.20 26.99 12.73
C ALA A 260 -0.34 28.21 13.14
N ASP A 261 -0.29 28.51 14.44
CA ASP A 261 0.45 29.63 15.02
C ASP A 261 1.87 29.25 15.50
N ASP A 262 2.34 28.02 15.24
CA ASP A 262 3.68 27.59 15.63
C ASP A 262 4.78 28.34 14.86
N ILE A 263 5.98 28.36 15.44
CA ILE A 263 7.05 29.30 15.10
C ILE A 263 7.60 29.08 13.68
N ASN A 264 7.74 27.83 13.24
CA ASN A 264 8.42 27.49 11.98
C ASN A 264 7.65 26.44 11.13
N SER A 265 8.08 26.26 9.87
CA SER A 265 7.45 25.34 8.90
C SER A 265 7.42 23.88 9.37
N MET A 266 8.46 23.45 10.09
CA MET A 266 8.57 22.09 10.62
C MET A 266 7.50 21.84 11.68
N GLU A 267 7.37 22.74 12.66
CA GLU A 267 6.39 22.66 13.74
C GLU A 267 4.95 22.79 13.19
N ARG A 268 4.72 23.70 12.24
CA ARG A 268 3.42 23.82 11.56
C ARG A 268 3.09 22.66 10.64
N ILE A 269 4.06 21.78 10.35
CA ILE A 269 3.93 20.64 9.42
C ILE A 269 3.52 21.13 8.02
N ASP A 270 4.04 22.29 7.61
CA ASP A 270 3.65 22.98 6.38
C ASP A 270 4.01 22.15 5.13
N TYR A 271 5.11 21.42 5.22
CA TYR A 271 5.68 20.58 4.17
C TYR A 271 4.79 19.39 3.76
N ALA A 272 3.98 18.83 4.68
CA ALA A 272 3.27 17.58 4.46
C ALA A 272 2.10 17.74 3.47
N ASP A 273 2.11 16.98 2.38
CA ASP A 273 1.03 16.91 1.40
C ASP A 273 0.40 15.51 1.42
N GLU A 274 -0.87 15.43 1.84
CA GLU A 274 -1.53 14.15 2.06
C GLU A 274 -2.07 13.55 0.78
N LEU A 275 -1.66 12.32 0.53
CA LEU A 275 -2.17 11.50 -0.56
C LEU A 275 -2.78 10.23 0.03
N SER A 276 -3.98 9.87 -0.45
CA SER A 276 -4.56 8.58 -0.08
C SER A 276 -3.76 7.46 -0.74
N GLN A 277 -3.37 6.45 0.04
CA GLN A 277 -2.84 5.23 -0.55
C GLN A 277 -3.87 4.57 -1.48
N LEU A 278 -3.42 4.11 -2.65
CA LEU A 278 -4.27 3.53 -3.70
C LEU A 278 -5.07 2.31 -3.22
N PHE A 279 -4.52 1.52 -2.31
CA PHE A 279 -5.22 0.37 -1.74
C PHE A 279 -6.45 0.81 -0.94
N HIS A 280 -6.33 1.81 -0.06
CA HIS A 280 -7.47 2.31 0.70
C HIS A 280 -8.50 2.96 -0.21
N PHE A 281 -8.08 3.65 -1.28
CA PHE A 281 -9.03 4.17 -2.27
C PHE A 281 -9.84 3.03 -2.92
N ALA A 282 -9.18 1.97 -3.40
CA ALA A 282 -9.84 0.82 -3.97
C ALA A 282 -10.75 0.07 -2.97
N LEU A 283 -10.31 -0.01 -1.70
CA LEU A 283 -11.10 -0.57 -0.60
C LEU A 283 -12.39 0.22 -0.37
N GLN A 284 -12.29 1.54 -0.24
CA GLN A 284 -13.43 2.41 0.00
C GLN A 284 -14.37 2.45 -1.21
N ALA A 285 -13.84 2.47 -2.44
CA ALA A 285 -14.64 2.33 -3.66
C ALA A 285 -15.41 1.00 -3.68
N THR A 286 -14.80 -0.09 -3.25
CA THR A 286 -15.47 -1.39 -3.12
C THR A 286 -16.57 -1.35 -2.08
N HIS A 287 -16.33 -0.73 -0.91
CA HIS A 287 -17.32 -0.57 0.15
C HIS A 287 -18.50 0.30 -0.31
N MET A 288 -18.22 1.39 -1.04
CA MET A 288 -19.24 2.26 -1.63
C MET A 288 -20.11 1.48 -2.64
N ASN A 289 -19.50 0.74 -3.56
CA ASN A 289 -20.23 -0.10 -4.51
C ASN A 289 -21.11 -1.14 -3.80
N MET A 290 -20.59 -1.78 -2.75
CA MET A 290 -21.38 -2.70 -1.94
C MET A 290 -22.58 -1.97 -1.32
N ARG A 291 -22.40 -0.82 -0.68
CA ARG A 291 -23.51 -0.07 -0.06
C ARG A 291 -24.55 0.40 -1.07
N ALA A 292 -24.11 0.95 -2.20
CA ALA A 292 -24.99 1.50 -3.23
C ALA A 292 -25.79 0.41 -3.97
N HIS A 293 -25.21 -0.78 -4.14
CA HIS A 293 -25.79 -1.83 -4.99
C HIS A 293 -26.08 -3.15 -4.25
N TYR A 294 -26.01 -3.18 -2.91
CA TYR A 294 -26.33 -4.40 -2.15
C TYR A 294 -27.76 -4.84 -2.40
N GLY A 295 -28.71 -3.91 -2.31
CA GLY A 295 -30.12 -4.13 -2.59
C GLY A 295 -30.77 -5.24 -1.75
N HIS A 296 -31.92 -5.73 -2.23
CA HIS A 296 -32.70 -6.76 -1.57
C HIS A 296 -32.75 -8.02 -2.43
N ALA A 297 -32.23 -9.14 -1.92
CA ALA A 297 -32.09 -10.38 -2.69
C ALA A 297 -33.42 -10.94 -3.24
N VAL A 298 -34.55 -10.66 -2.59
CA VAL A 298 -35.86 -11.19 -2.96
C VAL A 298 -36.57 -10.32 -4.00
N SER A 299 -36.52 -8.99 -3.85
CA SER A 299 -37.24 -8.06 -4.73
C SER A 299 -36.39 -7.53 -5.89
N ASP A 300 -35.06 -7.57 -5.76
CA ASP A 300 -34.13 -7.19 -6.81
C ASP A 300 -33.18 -8.37 -7.11
N PRO A 301 -33.52 -9.22 -8.11
CA PRO A 301 -32.67 -10.34 -8.49
C PRO A 301 -31.34 -9.88 -9.10
N THR A 302 -31.23 -8.62 -9.52
CA THR A 302 -29.98 -8.08 -10.04
C THR A 302 -29.03 -7.70 -8.91
N SER A 303 -29.54 -7.41 -7.70
CA SER A 303 -28.80 -6.91 -6.55
C SER A 303 -27.56 -7.73 -6.18
N LEU A 304 -26.55 -7.08 -5.57
CA LEU A 304 -25.38 -7.82 -5.08
C LEU A 304 -25.76 -8.81 -3.96
N ALA A 305 -26.84 -8.56 -3.22
CA ALA A 305 -27.39 -9.49 -2.24
C ALA A 305 -27.88 -10.80 -2.90
N ALA A 306 -28.64 -10.70 -4.00
CA ALA A 306 -29.09 -11.86 -4.76
C ALA A 306 -27.90 -12.68 -5.30
N HIS A 307 -26.94 -12.02 -5.93
CA HIS A 307 -25.74 -12.67 -6.46
C HIS A 307 -24.84 -13.26 -5.36
N LYS A 308 -24.74 -12.62 -4.19
CA LYS A 308 -24.02 -13.16 -3.02
C LYS A 308 -24.65 -14.46 -2.54
N GLY A 309 -25.99 -14.51 -2.50
CA GLY A 309 -26.77 -15.68 -2.14
C GLY A 309 -26.60 -16.82 -3.14
N LEU A 310 -26.76 -16.53 -4.44
CA LEU A 310 -26.60 -17.48 -5.54
C LEU A 310 -25.21 -18.14 -5.52
N LEU A 311 -24.16 -17.35 -5.26
CA LEU A 311 -22.77 -17.83 -5.18
C LEU A 311 -22.40 -18.44 -3.83
N GLY A 312 -23.32 -18.55 -2.87
CA GLY A 312 -23.08 -19.17 -1.57
C GLY A 312 -22.03 -18.47 -0.69
N ARG A 313 -21.81 -17.17 -0.89
CA ARG A 313 -20.71 -16.44 -0.24
C ARG A 313 -21.03 -16.06 1.21
N LYS A 314 -20.15 -16.47 2.13
CA LYS A 314 -20.27 -16.24 3.59
C LYS A 314 -19.21 -15.24 4.08
N TRP A 315 -19.61 -13.98 4.19
CA TRP A 315 -18.85 -12.89 4.82
C TRP A 315 -19.80 -11.75 5.19
N ASP A 316 -19.36 -10.92 6.14
CA ASP A 316 -20.10 -9.77 6.69
C ASP A 316 -20.19 -8.62 5.68
N VAL A 317 -21.41 -8.13 5.44
CA VAL A 317 -21.69 -7.09 4.43
C VAL A 317 -21.45 -5.69 4.97
N GLU A 318 -21.53 -5.48 6.28
CA GLU A 318 -21.26 -4.18 6.90
C GLU A 318 -19.76 -3.87 6.88
N LYS A 319 -18.94 -4.91 7.01
CA LYS A 319 -17.48 -4.86 6.87
C LYS A 319 -17.00 -5.86 5.82
N PRO A 320 -17.30 -5.61 4.54
CA PRO A 320 -17.06 -6.57 3.50
C PRO A 320 -15.55 -6.75 3.28
N ASN A 321 -15.11 -8.01 3.32
CA ASN A 321 -13.74 -8.37 2.97
C ASN A 321 -13.46 -7.89 1.54
N TYR A 322 -12.40 -7.11 1.37
CA TYR A 322 -12.07 -6.44 0.10
C TYR A 322 -12.03 -7.40 -1.10
N ALA A 323 -11.27 -8.50 -0.99
CA ALA A 323 -11.11 -9.44 -2.10
C ALA A 323 -12.43 -10.14 -2.43
N ALA A 324 -13.18 -10.55 -1.41
CA ALA A 324 -14.46 -11.22 -1.59
C ALA A 324 -15.53 -10.29 -2.20
N ALA A 325 -15.57 -9.03 -1.77
CA ALA A 325 -16.49 -8.03 -2.28
C ALA A 325 -16.12 -7.58 -3.71
N LYS A 326 -14.85 -7.28 -3.96
CA LYS A 326 -14.33 -6.95 -5.31
C LYS A 326 -14.66 -8.06 -6.30
N SER A 327 -14.46 -9.32 -5.92
CA SER A 327 -14.83 -10.46 -6.76
C SER A 327 -16.33 -10.54 -7.00
N LEU A 328 -17.17 -10.23 -6.00
CA LEU A 328 -18.64 -10.29 -6.14
C LEU A 328 -19.12 -9.22 -7.11
N ILE A 329 -18.63 -7.98 -6.96
CA ILE A 329 -18.92 -6.87 -7.86
C ILE A 329 -18.54 -7.26 -9.30
N ARG A 330 -17.34 -7.80 -9.49
CA ARG A 330 -16.88 -8.24 -10.81
C ARG A 330 -17.76 -9.36 -11.39
N HIS A 331 -18.12 -10.37 -10.60
CA HIS A 331 -18.99 -11.46 -11.06
C HIS A 331 -20.39 -10.94 -11.42
N SER A 332 -20.95 -10.05 -10.60
CA SER A 332 -22.22 -9.39 -10.86
C SER A 332 -22.20 -8.62 -12.17
N LEU A 333 -21.15 -7.81 -12.39
CA LEU A 333 -20.98 -7.03 -13.61
C LEU A 333 -20.89 -7.95 -14.86
N ILE A 334 -20.04 -8.98 -14.81
CA ILE A 334 -19.89 -9.94 -15.91
C ILE A 334 -21.22 -10.65 -16.20
N ALA A 335 -21.91 -11.14 -15.17
CA ALA A 335 -23.17 -11.84 -15.33
C ALA A 335 -24.24 -10.95 -15.98
N ARG A 336 -24.38 -9.70 -15.52
CA ARG A 336 -25.35 -8.76 -16.07
C ARG A 336 -25.05 -8.34 -17.52
N LEU A 337 -23.78 -8.30 -17.91
CA LEU A 337 -23.38 -7.97 -19.28
C LEU A 337 -23.61 -9.15 -20.25
N LEU A 338 -23.40 -10.39 -19.80
CA LEU A 338 -23.48 -11.57 -20.66
C LEU A 338 -24.85 -12.25 -20.67
N HIS A 339 -25.60 -12.17 -19.58
CA HIS A 339 -26.97 -12.63 -19.50
C HIS A 339 -27.91 -11.42 -19.56
N ARG A 340 -28.37 -11.09 -20.77
CA ARG A 340 -29.64 -10.36 -20.91
C ARG A 340 -30.79 -11.37 -20.80
N HIS A 341 -31.82 -10.95 -20.07
CA HIS A 341 -33.08 -11.68 -19.87
C HIS A 341 -33.71 -12.16 -21.17
#